data_AF-A0A3D1RI23-F1
#
_entry.id   AF-A0A3D1RI23-F1
#
_cell.length_a   1.000
_cell.length_b   1.000
_cell.length_c   1.000
_cell.angle_alpha   90.00
_cell.angle_beta   90.00
_cell.angle_gamma   90.00
#
_symmetry.space_group_name_H-M   'P 1'
#
loop_
_entity.id
_entity.type
_entity.pdbx_description
1 polymer ?
#
loop_
_entity_poly.entity_id
_entity_poly.type
_entity_poly.pdbx_seq_one_letter_code
_entity_poly.pdbx_strand_id
1 'polypeptide(L)'
;SGKPKRADIYWFIHVETTDDPYTMEYAVDHIIPNDIIRVEFRLGFRVPPRINLMFKKVVEDLVANREVNITSRYESQQKNNVVGDFQFIVMEKFLSQDNELPLAESVIMKLYFTIKELSATEEKSFGLEQSNVLIEKFPLVVAPVSNLKLKRKYYNEAEGY
;
A
#
# COMPACT_ATOMS: atom_id res chain seq x y z
N SER A 1 -13.82 20.77 -0.12
CA SER A 1 -12.59 20.22 0.45
C SER A 1 -12.94 19.61 1.79
N GLY A 2 -12.96 18.28 1.89
CA GLY A 2 -13.57 17.58 3.04
C GLY A 2 -13.05 16.15 3.24
N LYS A 3 -11.81 15.87 2.82
CA LYS A 3 -11.19 14.57 3.08
C LYS A 3 -10.78 14.51 4.57
N PRO A 4 -11.17 13.47 5.32
CA PRO A 4 -10.86 13.35 6.73
C PRO A 4 -9.35 13.17 6.96
N LYS A 5 -8.83 13.69 8.09
CA LYS A 5 -7.40 13.62 8.45
C LYS A 5 -6.95 12.23 8.92
N ARG A 6 -7.90 11.38 9.35
CA ARG A 6 -7.67 10.03 9.88
C ARG A 6 -8.73 9.09 9.31
N ALA A 7 -8.34 7.84 9.04
CA ALA A 7 -9.29 6.79 8.69
C ALA A 7 -10.06 6.32 9.94
N ASP A 8 -11.35 6.01 9.76
CA ASP A 8 -12.19 5.47 10.83
C ASP A 8 -11.82 3.99 11.13
N ILE A 9 -11.43 3.23 10.08
CA ILE A 9 -10.96 1.84 10.17
C ILE A 9 -9.75 1.68 9.26
N TYR A 10 -8.69 1.04 9.76
CA TYR A 10 -7.50 0.67 9.01
C TYR A 10 -7.65 -0.73 8.43
N TRP A 11 -7.51 -0.83 7.11
CA TRP A 11 -7.63 -2.08 6.36
C TRP A 11 -6.28 -2.51 5.81
N PHE A 12 -5.79 -3.67 6.25
CA PHE A 12 -4.60 -4.30 5.68
C PHE A 12 -5.03 -5.30 4.63
N ILE A 13 -4.72 -5.01 3.37
CA ILE A 13 -5.10 -5.88 2.26
C ILE A 13 -3.87 -6.65 1.78
N HIS A 14 -3.96 -7.97 1.77
CA HIS A 14 -2.99 -8.86 1.16
C HIS A 14 -3.62 -9.60 -0.02
N VAL A 15 -2.84 -9.80 -1.08
CA VAL A 15 -3.26 -10.56 -2.26
C VAL A 15 -2.26 -11.68 -2.49
N GLU A 16 -2.72 -12.90 -2.32
CA GLU A 16 -1.99 -14.14 -2.60
C GLU A 16 -2.47 -14.71 -3.94
N THR A 17 -1.52 -14.97 -4.86
CA THR A 17 -1.82 -15.72 -6.08
C THR A 17 -1.66 -17.22 -5.80
N THR A 18 -2.73 -17.98 -5.97
CA THR A 18 -2.77 -19.43 -5.75
C THR A 18 -2.48 -20.21 -7.04
N ASP A 19 -2.04 -21.46 -6.89
CA ASP A 19 -1.74 -22.37 -8.00
C ASP A 19 -2.99 -22.87 -8.74
N ASP A 20 -4.16 -22.89 -8.09
CA ASP A 20 -5.41 -23.24 -8.76
C ASP A 20 -5.88 -22.04 -9.61
N PRO A 21 -6.11 -22.22 -10.93
CA PRO A 21 -6.41 -21.13 -11.86
C PRO A 21 -7.60 -20.24 -11.48
N TYR A 22 -8.64 -20.78 -10.85
CA TYR A 22 -9.92 -20.09 -10.69
C TYR A 22 -10.29 -19.78 -9.24
N THR A 23 -9.38 -19.98 -8.29
CA THR A 23 -9.59 -19.62 -6.88
C THR A 23 -10.05 -18.17 -6.75
N MET A 24 -11.08 -17.94 -5.94
CA MET A 24 -11.57 -16.59 -5.66
C MET A 24 -12.14 -16.59 -4.25
N GLU A 25 -11.24 -16.59 -3.28
CA GLU A 25 -11.56 -16.67 -1.86
C GLU A 25 -11.00 -15.46 -1.14
N TYR A 26 -11.56 -15.16 0.02
CA TYR A 26 -10.97 -14.19 0.93
C TYR A 26 -11.09 -14.67 2.37
N ALA A 27 -10.14 -14.27 3.21
CA ALA A 27 -10.19 -14.43 4.66
C ALA A 27 -10.15 -13.06 5.33
N VAL A 28 -10.81 -12.95 6.48
CA VAL A 28 -10.84 -11.72 7.29
C VAL A 28 -10.32 -12.03 8.69
N ASP A 29 -9.40 -11.20 9.16
CA ASP A 29 -8.88 -11.24 10.52
C ASP A 29 -9.11 -9.88 11.20
N HIS A 30 -9.83 -9.88 12.31
CA HIS A 30 -10.14 -8.70 13.09
C HIS A 30 -9.08 -8.51 14.17
N ILE A 31 -7.97 -7.86 13.81
CA ILE A 31 -6.86 -7.58 14.74
C ILE A 31 -7.37 -6.73 15.92
N ILE A 32 -8.12 -5.66 15.61
CA ILE A 32 -8.87 -4.87 16.59
C ILE A 32 -10.28 -4.68 16.03
N PRO A 33 -11.32 -5.24 16.66
CA PRO A 33 -12.69 -5.13 16.17
C PRO A 33 -13.10 -3.67 15.93
N ASN A 34 -13.64 -3.38 14.74
CA ASN A 34 -14.05 -2.03 14.31
C ASN A 34 -12.93 -0.96 14.26
N ASP A 35 -11.65 -1.33 14.26
CA ASP A 35 -10.53 -0.36 14.13
C ASP A 35 -9.46 -0.87 13.16
N ILE A 36 -9.00 -2.11 13.32
CA ILE A 36 -7.96 -2.70 12.47
C ILE A 36 -8.40 -4.06 11.96
N ILE A 37 -8.53 -4.17 10.64
CA ILE A 37 -9.01 -5.38 9.96
C ILE A 37 -8.03 -5.76 8.86
N ARG A 38 -7.67 -7.04 8.79
CA ARG A 38 -6.87 -7.60 7.72
C ARG A 38 -7.76 -8.43 6.81
N VAL A 39 -7.63 -8.21 5.50
CA VAL A 39 -8.32 -8.97 4.45
C VAL A 39 -7.25 -9.62 3.58
N GLU A 40 -7.35 -10.93 3.43
CA GLU A 40 -6.45 -11.72 2.59
C GLU A 40 -7.23 -12.28 1.41
N PHE A 41 -6.95 -11.77 0.22
CA PHE A 41 -7.50 -12.29 -1.03
C PHE A 41 -6.62 -13.42 -1.54
N ARG A 42 -7.24 -14.57 -1.82
CA ARG A 42 -6.58 -15.72 -2.43
C ARG A 42 -7.16 -15.92 -3.82
N LEU A 43 -6.40 -15.52 -4.83
CA LEU A 43 -6.85 -15.44 -6.21
C LEU A 43 -6.09 -16.43 -7.08
N GLY A 44 -6.78 -17.15 -7.94
CA GLY A 44 -6.15 -17.99 -8.94
C GLY A 44 -5.46 -17.16 -10.02
N PHE A 45 -4.43 -17.69 -10.67
CA PHE A 45 -3.66 -16.96 -11.67
C PHE A 45 -4.46 -16.55 -12.92
N ARG A 46 -5.68 -17.09 -13.15
CA ARG A 46 -6.60 -16.64 -14.22
C ARG A 46 -7.60 -15.60 -13.75
N VAL A 47 -7.65 -15.30 -12.45
CA VAL A 47 -8.59 -14.34 -11.87
C VAL A 47 -7.92 -12.96 -11.85
N PRO A 48 -8.44 -11.97 -12.60
CA PRO A 48 -7.89 -10.63 -12.55
C PRO A 48 -8.15 -10.01 -11.16
N PRO A 49 -7.13 -9.49 -10.48
CA PRO A 49 -7.27 -8.83 -9.19
C PRO A 49 -8.02 -7.50 -9.40
N ARG A 50 -9.31 -7.49 -9.08
CA ARG A 50 -10.17 -6.29 -9.12
C ARG A 50 -10.39 -5.81 -7.70
N ILE A 51 -9.30 -5.43 -7.02
CA ILE A 51 -9.30 -5.23 -5.56
C ILE A 51 -10.31 -4.18 -5.12
N ASN A 52 -10.50 -3.10 -5.89
CA ASN A 52 -11.52 -2.10 -5.58
C ASN A 52 -12.94 -2.71 -5.52
N LEU A 53 -13.29 -3.60 -6.45
CA LEU A 53 -14.61 -4.26 -6.45
C LEU A 53 -14.70 -5.36 -5.38
N MET A 54 -13.66 -6.20 -5.28
CA MET A 54 -13.63 -7.31 -4.32
C MET A 54 -13.67 -6.80 -2.88
N PHE A 55 -12.94 -5.72 -2.58
CA PHE A 55 -12.95 -5.09 -1.26
C PHE A 55 -14.32 -4.54 -0.88
N LYS A 56 -15.03 -3.89 -1.83
CA LYS A 56 -16.43 -3.46 -1.59
C LYS A 56 -17.32 -4.62 -1.19
N LYS A 57 -17.17 -5.76 -1.87
CA LYS A 57 -17.92 -6.97 -1.57
C LYS A 57 -17.61 -7.51 -0.17
N VAL A 58 -16.33 -7.53 0.23
CA VAL A 58 -15.92 -7.90 1.60
C VAL A 58 -16.58 -6.98 2.63
N VAL A 59 -16.54 -5.67 2.41
CA VAL A 59 -17.17 -4.70 3.32
C VAL A 59 -18.69 -4.92 3.42
N GLU A 60 -19.37 -5.16 2.31
CA GLU A 60 -20.81 -5.50 2.29
C GLU A 60 -21.11 -6.76 3.12
N ASP A 61 -20.32 -7.82 2.96
CA ASP A 61 -20.50 -9.09 3.68
C ASP A 61 -20.27 -8.89 5.19
N LEU A 62 -19.21 -8.16 5.58
CA LEU A 62 -18.91 -7.87 6.98
C LEU A 62 -19.98 -7.01 7.66
N VAL A 63 -20.59 -6.05 6.95
CA VAL A 63 -21.70 -5.25 7.47
C VAL A 63 -22.96 -6.12 7.62
N ALA A 64 -23.27 -6.97 6.62
CA ALA A 64 -24.42 -7.86 6.66
C ALA A 64 -24.34 -8.86 7.84
N ASN A 65 -23.13 -9.36 8.11
CA ASN A 65 -22.84 -10.25 9.23
C ASN A 65 -22.73 -9.54 10.59
N ARG A 66 -22.86 -8.21 10.62
CA ARG A 66 -22.69 -7.36 11.83
C ARG A 66 -21.30 -7.46 12.47
N GLU A 67 -20.28 -7.82 11.69
CA GLU A 67 -18.89 -7.86 12.13
C GLU A 67 -18.28 -6.46 12.16
N VAL A 68 -18.73 -5.58 11.26
CA VAL A 68 -18.26 -4.19 11.16
C VAL A 68 -19.44 -3.24 11.20
N ASN A 69 -19.34 -2.23 12.05
CA ASN A 69 -20.36 -1.20 12.18
C ASN A 69 -19.97 0.06 11.39
N ILE A 70 -20.48 0.19 10.16
CA ILE A 70 -20.29 1.39 9.31
C ILE A 70 -21.58 2.22 9.20
N THR A 71 -22.53 1.99 10.12
CA THR A 71 -23.94 2.45 10.07
C THR A 71 -24.15 3.95 9.90
N SER A 72 -23.15 4.80 10.11
CA SER A 72 -23.31 6.24 9.95
C SER A 72 -23.32 6.74 8.48
N ARG A 73 -22.82 5.98 7.49
CA ARG A 73 -22.60 6.54 6.13
C ARG A 73 -23.17 5.75 4.95
N TYR A 74 -23.65 4.52 5.15
CA TYR A 74 -24.16 3.67 4.06
C TYR A 74 -25.65 3.90 3.74
N GLU A 75 -26.49 4.20 4.74
CA GLU A 75 -27.94 4.37 4.51
C GLU A 75 -28.27 5.58 3.61
N SER A 76 -27.50 6.66 3.68
CA SER A 76 -27.73 7.86 2.86
C SER A 76 -27.20 7.74 1.42
N GLN A 77 -26.41 6.71 1.10
CA GLN A 77 -25.60 6.67 -0.12
C GLN A 77 -25.96 5.53 -1.09
N GLN A 78 -26.89 4.67 -0.68
CA GLN A 78 -27.51 3.65 -1.54
C GLN A 78 -28.23 4.25 -2.76
N LYS A 79 -28.57 5.55 -2.74
CA LYS A 79 -29.17 6.28 -3.88
C LYS A 79 -28.17 6.82 -4.91
N ASN A 80 -26.87 6.92 -4.59
CA ASN A 80 -25.90 7.63 -5.44
C ASN A 80 -24.63 6.83 -5.84
N ASN A 81 -24.56 5.52 -5.60
CA ASN A 81 -23.40 4.70 -5.99
C ASN A 81 -22.03 5.22 -5.48
N VAL A 82 -22.02 6.13 -4.49
CA VAL A 82 -20.78 6.58 -3.83
C VAL A 82 -20.54 5.61 -2.69
N VAL A 83 -20.02 4.45 -3.07
CA VAL A 83 -19.27 3.55 -2.19
C VAL A 83 -18.38 4.41 -1.29
N GLY A 84 -18.30 4.10 0.00
CA GLY A 84 -17.59 4.88 1.01
C GLY A 84 -16.24 5.46 0.57
N ASP A 85 -15.84 6.57 1.20
CA ASP A 85 -14.58 7.28 0.93
C ASP A 85 -13.38 6.44 1.39
N PHE A 86 -13.00 5.47 0.55
CA PHE A 86 -11.81 4.65 0.74
C PHE A 86 -10.63 5.29 0.02
N GLN A 87 -9.51 5.36 0.72
CA GLN A 87 -8.22 5.69 0.12
C GLN A 87 -7.31 4.48 0.23
N PHE A 88 -6.87 3.96 -0.91
CA PHE A 88 -5.88 2.90 -0.99
C PHE A 88 -4.49 3.52 -0.91
N ILE A 89 -3.69 3.09 0.06
CA ILE A 89 -2.28 3.49 0.18
C ILE A 89 -1.45 2.31 -0.32
N VAL A 90 -0.79 2.48 -1.46
CA VAL A 90 0.07 1.45 -2.07
C VAL A 90 1.51 1.76 -1.71
N MET A 91 2.15 0.82 -1.01
CA MET A 91 3.51 0.98 -0.51
C MET A 91 4.51 0.52 -1.57
N GLU A 92 5.21 1.46 -2.19
CA GLU A 92 6.20 1.17 -3.23
C GLU A 92 7.64 1.27 -2.69
N LYS A 93 8.39 0.17 -2.76
CA LYS A 93 9.81 0.18 -2.41
C LYS A 93 10.67 0.92 -3.44
N PHE A 94 11.63 1.72 -2.99
CA PHE A 94 12.71 2.29 -3.82
C PHE A 94 14.09 1.94 -3.27
N LEU A 95 15.14 1.92 -4.11
CA LEU A 95 16.51 1.69 -3.66
C LEU A 95 17.01 2.90 -2.87
N SER A 96 17.29 2.76 -1.57
CA SER A 96 17.87 3.86 -0.79
C SER A 96 19.29 4.19 -1.26
N GLN A 97 19.64 5.48 -1.24
CA GLN A 97 21.01 5.95 -1.43
C GLN A 97 21.92 5.57 -0.23
N ASP A 98 21.32 5.20 0.91
CA ASP A 98 22.01 4.79 2.12
C ASP A 98 22.56 3.35 2.05
N ASN A 99 22.48 2.71 0.88
CA ASN A 99 23.01 1.37 0.65
C ASN A 99 24.47 1.41 0.18
N GLU A 100 25.39 0.88 0.98
CA GLU A 100 26.79 0.65 0.59
C GLU A 100 26.95 -0.73 -0.06
N LEU A 101 26.55 -0.84 -1.32
CA LEU A 101 26.68 -2.08 -2.09
C LEU A 101 27.99 -2.10 -2.91
N PRO A 102 28.70 -3.23 -2.98
CA PRO A 102 29.77 -3.45 -3.97
C PRO A 102 29.29 -3.16 -5.40
N LEU A 103 30.20 -2.78 -6.30
CA LEU A 103 29.85 -2.36 -7.67
C LEU A 103 28.95 -3.38 -8.41
N ALA A 104 29.25 -4.68 -8.30
CA ALA A 104 28.46 -5.72 -8.95
C ALA A 104 27.02 -5.77 -8.42
N GLU A 105 26.84 -5.73 -7.10
CA GLU A 105 25.53 -5.70 -6.45
C GLU A 105 24.76 -4.42 -6.78
N SER A 106 25.45 -3.27 -6.82
CA SER A 106 24.84 -1.99 -7.22
C SER A 106 24.31 -2.04 -8.66
N VAL A 107 25.04 -2.65 -9.59
CA VAL A 107 24.59 -2.84 -10.98
C VAL A 107 23.37 -3.76 -11.04
N ILE A 108 23.38 -4.87 -10.31
CA ILE A 108 22.24 -5.81 -10.23
C ILE A 108 21.00 -5.11 -9.68
N MET A 109 21.14 -4.35 -8.58
CA MET A 109 20.03 -3.62 -7.97
C MET A 109 19.48 -2.54 -8.90
N LYS A 110 20.35 -1.78 -9.58
CA LYS A 110 19.92 -0.79 -10.58
C LYS A 110 19.13 -1.46 -11.71
N LEU A 111 19.64 -2.56 -12.26
CA LEU A 111 18.95 -3.31 -13.31
C LEU A 111 17.59 -3.82 -12.85
N TYR A 112 17.51 -4.39 -11.64
CA TYR A 112 16.26 -4.84 -11.03
C TYR A 112 15.22 -3.72 -10.94
N PHE A 113 15.61 -2.55 -10.42
CA PHE A 113 14.68 -1.42 -10.28
C PHE A 113 14.31 -0.80 -11.63
N THR A 114 15.22 -0.77 -12.62
CA THR A 114 14.88 -0.35 -13.99
C THR A 114 13.85 -1.28 -14.63
N ILE A 115 14.02 -2.60 -14.48
CA ILE A 115 13.02 -3.56 -14.97
C ILE A 115 11.69 -3.38 -14.23
N LYS A 116 11.73 -3.15 -12.91
CA LYS A 116 10.52 -2.89 -12.11
C LYS A 116 9.76 -1.66 -12.59
N GLU A 117 10.45 -0.56 -12.86
CA GLU A 117 9.86 0.69 -13.36
C GLU A 117 9.26 0.54 -14.77
N LEU A 118 9.85 -0.31 -15.62
CA LEU A 118 9.30 -0.64 -16.94
C LEU A 118 8.11 -1.62 -16.88
N SER A 119 7.95 -2.33 -15.76
CA SER A 119 6.88 -3.30 -15.55
C SER A 119 5.56 -2.61 -15.19
N ALA A 120 4.47 -3.39 -15.10
CA ALA A 120 3.18 -2.86 -14.65
C ALA A 120 3.30 -2.32 -13.22
N THR A 121 2.80 -1.09 -13.01
CA THR A 121 2.77 -0.45 -11.70
C THR A 121 1.88 -1.23 -10.73
N GLU A 122 2.20 -1.19 -9.44
CA GLU A 122 1.53 -2.01 -8.43
C GLU A 122 0.03 -1.71 -8.36
N GLU A 123 -0.37 -0.43 -8.44
CA GLU A 123 -1.78 -0.03 -8.43
C GLU A 123 -2.57 -0.54 -9.65
N LYS A 124 -1.93 -0.62 -10.82
CA LYS A 124 -2.53 -1.22 -12.03
C LYS A 124 -2.62 -2.73 -11.90
N SER A 125 -1.57 -3.36 -11.38
CA SER A 125 -1.52 -4.79 -11.12
C SER A 125 -2.60 -5.24 -10.14
N PHE A 126 -3.02 -4.41 -9.19
CA PHE A 126 -4.14 -4.69 -8.27
C PHE A 126 -5.53 -4.26 -8.79
N GLY A 127 -5.62 -3.68 -9.99
CA GLY A 127 -6.89 -3.21 -10.55
C GLY A 127 -7.56 -2.11 -9.72
N LEU A 128 -6.76 -1.21 -9.13
CA LEU A 128 -7.24 -0.08 -8.35
C LEU A 128 -7.61 1.12 -9.25
N GLU A 129 -8.60 1.91 -8.82
CA GLU A 129 -8.99 3.15 -9.51
C GLU A 129 -8.10 4.33 -9.07
N GLN A 130 -7.44 4.99 -10.02
CA GLN A 130 -6.44 6.04 -9.75
C GLN A 130 -6.96 7.21 -8.89
N SER A 131 -8.26 7.51 -8.91
CA SER A 131 -8.83 8.63 -8.13
C SER A 131 -8.71 8.45 -6.62
N ASN A 132 -8.57 7.19 -6.16
CA ASN A 132 -8.64 6.81 -4.76
C ASN A 132 -7.34 6.13 -4.29
N VAL A 133 -6.26 6.22 -5.05
CA VAL A 133 -4.97 5.61 -4.75
C VAL A 133 -3.94 6.69 -4.41
N LEU A 134 -3.22 6.49 -3.31
CA LEU A 134 -2.03 7.24 -2.94
C LEU A 134 -0.84 6.26 -2.95
N ILE A 135 0.22 6.62 -3.67
CA ILE A 135 1.47 5.84 -3.67
C ILE A 135 2.39 6.42 -2.60
N GLU A 136 2.78 5.60 -1.64
CA GLU A 136 3.73 5.97 -0.59
C GLU A 136 5.02 5.19 -0.79
N LYS A 137 6.14 5.92 -0.94
CA LYS A 137 7.44 5.33 -1.22
C LYS A 137 8.22 5.09 0.06
N PHE A 138 8.79 3.89 0.21
CA PHE A 138 9.64 3.56 1.35
C PHE A 138 11.03 3.07 0.93
N PRO A 139 12.09 3.43 1.67
CA PRO A 139 13.46 3.06 1.32
C PRO A 139 13.69 1.57 1.60
N LEU A 140 14.16 0.84 0.58
CA LEU A 140 14.72 -0.49 0.76
C LEU A 140 16.18 -0.36 1.17
N VAL A 141 16.49 -0.75 2.41
CA VAL A 141 17.85 -0.79 2.96
C VAL A 141 18.28 -2.26 3.08
N VAL A 142 19.28 -2.65 2.29
CA VAL A 142 19.85 -4.01 2.24
C VAL A 142 21.21 -4.06 2.91
N ALA A 143 22.02 -3.00 2.76
CA ALA A 143 23.35 -2.88 3.33
C ALA A 143 23.54 -1.47 3.92
N PRO A 144 23.18 -1.26 5.21
CA PRO A 144 23.24 0.07 5.81
C PRO A 144 24.67 0.60 5.88
N VAL A 145 24.86 1.88 5.54
CA VAL A 145 26.13 2.60 5.73
C VAL A 145 26.56 2.48 7.20
N SER A 146 27.71 1.87 7.42
CA SER A 146 28.16 1.50 8.78
C SER A 146 28.85 2.65 9.53
N ASN A 147 29.46 3.63 8.83
CA ASN A 147 30.26 4.68 9.45
C ASN A 147 30.33 5.99 8.64
N LEU A 148 29.38 6.90 8.87
CA LEU A 148 29.43 8.25 8.32
C LEU A 148 30.48 9.11 9.07
N LYS A 149 31.66 9.31 8.48
CA LYS A 149 32.70 10.20 9.04
C LYS A 149 32.41 11.67 8.73
N LEU A 150 31.42 12.24 9.42
CA LEU A 150 31.07 13.66 9.29
C LEU A 150 31.82 14.49 10.35
N LYS A 151 32.56 15.51 9.91
CA LYS A 151 33.22 16.48 10.80
C LYS A 151 32.50 17.82 10.74
N ARG A 152 31.97 18.28 11.88
CA ARG A 152 31.34 19.60 12.01
C ARG A 152 32.37 20.71 11.79
N LYS A 153 32.07 21.66 10.90
CA LYS A 153 32.78 22.94 10.78
C LYS A 153 31.95 24.02 11.47
N TYR A 154 32.58 24.84 12.30
CA TYR A 154 31.98 26.05 12.86
C TYR A 154 32.36 27.24 11.97
N TYR A 155 31.43 28.15 11.73
CA TYR A 155 31.73 29.42 11.07
C TYR A 155 32.45 30.33 12.06
N ASN A 156 33.60 30.88 11.68
CA ASN A 156 34.25 31.92 12.47
C ASN A 156 33.54 33.25 12.19
N GLU A 157 33.10 33.97 13.24
CA GLU A 157 32.56 35.34 13.16
C GLU A 157 33.58 36.38 12.63
N ALA A 158 34.82 35.96 12.30
CA ALA A 158 35.89 36.83 11.83
C ALA A 158 35.91 37.06 10.30
N GLU A 159 35.07 36.36 9.53
CA GLU A 159 34.81 36.68 8.12
C GLU A 159 33.48 37.45 8.00
N GLY A 160 33.43 38.59 8.71
CA GLY A 160 32.41 39.61 8.48
C GLY A 160 32.67 40.29 7.13
N TYR A 161 31.63 40.34 6.30
CA TYR A 161 31.49 41.38 5.29
C TYR A 161 31.15 42.71 5.98
#